data_AF-K3YB43-F1
#
_entry.id   AF-K3YB43-F1
#
_cell.length_a   1.000
_cell.length_b   1.000
_cell.length_c   1.000
_cell.angle_alpha   90.00
_cell.angle_beta   90.00
_cell.angle_gamma   90.00
#
_symmetry.space_group_name_H-M   'P 1'
#
loop_
_entity.id
_entity.type
_entity.pdbx_description
1 polymer ?
#
loop_
_entity_poly.entity_id
_entity_poly.type
_entity_poly.pdbx_seq_one_letter_code
_entity_poly.pdbx_strand_id
1 'polypeptide(L)'
;MFVKDFEAGTVDSRGWPKYFSTYKVAKATLNAYSRILAREHPELRVNCVHPGYVKTDLTIHSGFLTPEEGGSRVAMVALLPKGGVTGAFFEDFKESSFV
;
A
#
# COMPACT_ATOMS: atom_id res chain seq x y z
N MET A 1 19.38 -5.74 8.24
CA MET A 1 18.26 -5.11 7.51
C MET A 1 17.28 -6.21 7.16
N PHE A 2 15.97 -5.97 7.28
CA PHE A 2 14.87 -6.94 7.36
C PHE A 2 15.14 -8.36 6.81
N VAL A 3 15.52 -8.50 5.53
CA VAL A 3 15.80 -9.80 4.89
C VAL A 3 16.77 -10.66 5.70
N LYS A 4 17.87 -10.09 6.20
CA LYS A 4 18.85 -10.81 7.04
C LYS A 4 18.24 -11.29 8.35
N ASP A 5 17.42 -10.45 8.99
CA ASP A 5 16.78 -10.77 10.26
C ASP A 5 15.67 -11.83 10.05
N PHE A 6 15.00 -11.80 8.89
CA PHE A 6 14.01 -12.78 8.45
C PHE A 6 14.63 -14.15 8.17
N GLU A 7 15.69 -14.21 7.38
CA GLU A 7 16.46 -15.43 7.09
C GLU A 7 17.04 -16.07 8.36
N ALA A 8 17.47 -15.25 9.32
CA ALA A 8 17.98 -15.71 10.60
C ALA A 8 16.88 -16.14 11.60
N GLY A 9 15.59 -15.99 11.25
CA GLY A 9 14.48 -16.33 12.16
C GLY A 9 14.36 -15.39 13.38
N THR A 10 14.91 -14.17 13.28
CA THR A 10 15.02 -13.21 14.40
C THR A 10 14.04 -12.03 14.29
N VAL A 11 12.96 -12.18 13.52
CA VAL A 11 12.01 -11.07 13.26
C VAL A 11 11.41 -10.48 14.54
N ASP A 12 10.94 -11.33 15.45
CA ASP A 12 10.24 -10.90 16.67
C ASP A 12 11.21 -10.20 17.64
N SER A 13 12.38 -10.80 17.90
CA SER A 13 13.40 -10.25 18.80
C SER A 13 14.04 -8.96 18.29
N ARG A 14 13.89 -8.66 16.99
CA ARG A 14 14.39 -7.44 16.34
C ARG A 14 13.32 -6.37 16.16
N GLY A 15 12.11 -6.60 16.68
CA GLY A 15 11.00 -5.63 16.66
C GLY A 15 10.27 -5.55 15.32
N TRP A 16 10.48 -6.50 14.41
CA TRP A 16 9.69 -6.57 13.18
C TRP A 16 8.27 -7.06 13.47
N PRO A 17 7.29 -6.75 12.60
CA PRO A 17 5.93 -7.24 12.78
C PRO A 17 5.89 -8.77 12.83
N LYS A 18 5.27 -9.34 13.85
CA LYS A 18 5.18 -10.79 14.05
C LYS A 18 4.37 -11.51 12.97
N TYR A 19 3.21 -10.95 12.62
CA TYR A 19 2.29 -11.53 11.63
C TYR A 19 2.34 -10.76 10.32
N PHE A 20 2.33 -11.50 9.21
CA PHE A 20 2.41 -10.96 7.86
C PHE A 20 3.63 -10.03 7.66
N SER A 21 4.75 -10.37 8.31
CA SER A 21 5.94 -9.51 8.41
C SER A 21 6.45 -9.05 7.04
N THR A 22 6.65 -10.00 6.14
CA THR A 22 7.12 -9.75 4.78
C THR A 22 6.15 -8.88 3.99
N TYR A 23 4.85 -9.15 4.09
CA TYR A 23 3.81 -8.35 3.44
C TYR A 23 3.79 -6.91 3.95
N LYS A 24 3.82 -6.71 5.27
CA LYS A 24 3.84 -5.39 5.91
C LYS A 24 5.08 -4.59 5.51
N VAL A 25 6.26 -5.20 5.57
CA VAL A 25 7.51 -4.54 5.17
C VAL A 25 7.51 -4.23 3.68
N ALA A 26 7.01 -5.13 2.82
CA ALA A 26 6.89 -4.87 1.39
C ALA A 26 5.96 -3.69 1.09
N LYS A 27 4.80 -3.59 1.74
CA LYS A 27 3.86 -2.48 1.56
C LYS A 27 4.38 -1.16 2.13
N ALA A 28 5.06 -1.18 3.27
CA ALA A 28 5.75 0.01 3.80
C ALA A 28 6.85 0.50 2.85
N THR A 29 7.62 -0.43 2.26
CA THR A 29 8.66 -0.11 1.28
C THR A 29 8.06 0.44 -0.02
N LEU A 30 6.96 -0.14 -0.51
CA LEU A 30 6.22 0.36 -1.68
C LEU A 30 5.72 1.79 -1.44
N ASN A 31 5.15 2.06 -0.26
CA ASN A 31 4.70 3.39 0.15
C ASN A 31 5.85 4.41 0.20
N ALA A 32 7.03 4.03 0.70
CA ALA A 32 8.20 4.89 0.67
C ALA A 32 8.68 5.14 -0.76
N TYR A 33 8.69 4.09 -1.60
CA TYR A 33 9.14 4.16 -2.98
C TYR A 33 8.23 5.03 -3.86
N SER A 34 6.91 4.97 -3.66
CA SER A 34 5.98 5.85 -4.40
C SER A 34 6.26 7.33 -4.15
N ARG A 35 6.67 7.71 -2.94
CA ARG A 35 7.06 9.09 -2.60
C ARG A 35 8.38 9.51 -3.26
N ILE A 36 9.34 8.58 -3.38
CA ILE A 36 10.59 8.81 -4.12
C ILE A 36 10.26 9.07 -5.59
N LEU A 37 9.48 8.19 -6.22
CA LEU A 37 9.07 8.32 -7.61
C LEU A 37 8.28 9.61 -7.87
N ALA A 38 7.34 9.97 -6.98
CA ALA A 38 6.59 11.21 -7.10
C ALA A 38 7.48 12.47 -7.09
N ARG A 39 8.60 12.43 -6.35
CA ARG A 39 9.57 13.53 -6.30
C ARG A 39 10.50 13.54 -7.51
N GLU A 40 10.91 12.38 -7.99
CA GLU A 40 11.79 12.24 -9.15
C GLU A 40 11.07 12.54 -10.47
N HIS A 41 9.75 12.31 -10.51
CA HIS A 41 8.90 12.48 -11.69
C HIS A 41 7.68 13.38 -11.38
N PRO A 42 7.88 14.69 -11.17
CA PRO A 42 6.79 15.62 -10.82
C PRO A 42 5.71 15.77 -11.91
N GLU A 43 6.00 15.36 -13.15
CA GLU A 43 5.05 15.27 -14.25
C GLU A 43 4.03 14.13 -14.08
N LEU A 44 4.40 13.08 -13.35
CA LEU A 44 3.55 11.91 -13.09
C LEU A 44 2.71 12.09 -11.82
N ARG A 45 1.61 11.33 -11.75
CA ARG A 45 0.76 11.22 -10.55
C ARG A 45 0.97 9.84 -9.95
N VAL A 46 1.87 9.76 -8.99
CA VAL A 46 2.27 8.51 -8.35
C VAL A 46 1.72 8.51 -6.93
N ASN A 47 0.70 7.68 -6.68
CA ASN A 47 0.04 7.59 -5.38
C ASN A 47 -0.12 6.13 -4.95
N CYS A 48 -0.31 5.90 -3.66
CA CYS A 48 -0.65 4.59 -3.10
C CYS A 48 -2.12 4.55 -2.69
N VAL A 49 -2.76 3.39 -2.81
CA VAL A 49 -4.16 3.20 -2.43
C VAL A 49 -4.31 1.91 -1.64
N HIS A 50 -4.98 1.97 -0.50
CA HIS A 50 -5.51 0.79 0.16
C HIS A 50 -6.91 0.49 -0.38
N PRO A 51 -7.12 -0.66 -1.07
CA PRO A 51 -8.43 -0.99 -1.63
C PRO A 51 -9.44 -1.42 -0.55
N GLY A 52 -9.03 -1.51 0.72
CA GLY A 52 -9.77 -2.15 1.79
C GLY A 52 -9.57 -3.66 1.83
N TYR A 53 -10.42 -4.35 2.61
CA TYR A 53 -10.37 -5.80 2.75
C TYR A 53 -11.32 -6.48 1.75
N VAL A 54 -10.76 -6.94 0.63
CA VAL A 54 -11.50 -7.34 -0.59
C VAL A 54 -11.57 -8.87 -0.74
N LYS A 55 -12.75 -9.40 -1.08
CA LYS A 55 -13.02 -10.82 -1.34
C LYS A 55 -12.30 -11.32 -2.61
N THR A 56 -11.07 -11.76 -2.44
CA THR A 56 -10.21 -12.31 -3.50
C THR A 56 -9.54 -13.60 -3.04
N ASP A 57 -8.91 -14.33 -3.95
CA ASP A 57 -8.10 -15.52 -3.64
C ASP A 57 -7.02 -15.22 -2.59
N LEU A 58 -6.40 -14.03 -2.63
CA LEU A 58 -5.41 -13.57 -1.63
C LEU A 58 -5.97 -13.60 -0.20
N THR A 59 -7.26 -13.30 -0.06
CA THR A 59 -7.97 -13.29 1.23
C THR A 59 -8.74 -14.58 1.49
N ILE A 60 -8.64 -15.58 0.61
CA ILE A 60 -9.47 -16.80 0.65
C ILE A 60 -10.97 -16.41 0.71
N HIS A 61 -11.35 -15.41 -0.09
CA HIS A 61 -12.68 -14.81 -0.14
C HIS A 61 -13.26 -14.32 1.21
N SER A 62 -12.43 -14.06 2.23
CA SER A 62 -12.88 -13.64 3.56
C SER A 62 -13.01 -12.11 3.74
N GLY A 63 -12.80 -11.32 2.68
CA GLY A 63 -12.97 -9.87 2.69
C GLY A 63 -14.39 -9.38 3.01
N PHE A 64 -14.53 -8.09 3.34
CA PHE A 64 -15.83 -7.45 3.51
C PHE A 64 -16.39 -6.93 2.18
N LEU A 65 -15.52 -6.58 1.25
CA LEU A 65 -15.85 -5.87 0.01
C LEU A 65 -15.78 -6.78 -1.21
N THR A 66 -16.56 -6.50 -2.24
CA THR A 66 -16.42 -7.16 -3.55
C THR A 66 -15.19 -6.63 -4.30
N PRO A 67 -14.67 -7.37 -5.29
CA PRO A 67 -13.62 -6.87 -6.19
C PRO A 67 -13.95 -5.53 -6.83
N GLU A 68 -15.21 -5.30 -7.20
CA GLU A 68 -15.68 -4.05 -7.81
C GLU A 68 -15.61 -2.88 -6.82
N GLU A 69 -16.05 -3.09 -5.56
CA GLU A 69 -15.96 -2.08 -4.51
C GLU A 69 -14.50 -1.70 -4.21
N GLY A 70 -13.62 -2.70 -4.07
CA GLY A 70 -12.18 -2.47 -3.87
C GLY A 70 -11.52 -1.80 -5.08
N GLY A 71 -11.89 -2.22 -6.30
CA GLY A 71 -11.40 -1.66 -7.56
C GLY A 71 -11.83 -0.20 -7.76
N SER A 72 -13.05 0.16 -7.34
CA SER A 72 -13.56 1.52 -7.45
C SER A 72 -12.70 2.54 -6.70
N ARG A 73 -12.11 2.15 -5.56
CA ARG A 73 -11.19 2.99 -4.77
C ARG A 73 -9.89 3.29 -5.52
N VAL A 74 -9.35 2.28 -6.20
CA VAL A 74 -8.14 2.43 -7.03
C VAL A 74 -8.46 3.28 -8.25
N ALA A 75 -9.59 3.02 -8.91
CA ALA A 75 -10.03 3.74 -10.10
C ALA A 75 -10.25 5.24 -9.81
N MET A 76 -10.82 5.59 -8.65
CA MET A 76 -11.00 6.99 -8.23
C MET A 76 -9.68 7.76 -8.25
N VAL A 77 -8.62 7.19 -7.66
CA VAL A 77 -7.30 7.84 -7.59
C VAL A 77 -6.63 7.89 -8.97
N ALA A 78 -6.79 6.84 -9.77
CA ALA A 78 -6.26 6.80 -11.15
C ALA A 78 -6.92 7.83 -12.09
N LEU A 79 -8.17 8.20 -11.81
CA LEU A 79 -8.97 9.14 -12.60
C LEU A 79 -8.98 10.56 -12.03
N LEU A 80 -8.13 10.87 -11.05
CA LEU A 80 -8.01 12.23 -10.54
C LEU A 80 -7.66 13.23 -11.67
N PRO A 81 -8.17 14.47 -11.61
CA PRO A 81 -7.91 15.46 -12.63
C PRO A 81 -6.41 15.70 -12.87
N LYS A 82 -6.07 16.10 -14.10
CA LYS A 82 -4.71 16.52 -14.44
C LYS A 82 -4.26 17.63 -13.48
N GLY A 83 -3.07 17.49 -12.91
CA GLY A 83 -2.56 18.41 -11.89
C GLY A 83 -2.91 18.04 -10.45
N GLY A 84 -3.67 16.95 -10.23
CA GLY A 84 -4.05 16.44 -8.91
C GLY A 84 -2.88 15.97 -8.05
N VAL A 85 -3.15 15.40 -6.87
CA VAL A 85 -2.08 15.05 -5.91
C VAL A 85 -1.10 14.00 -6.46
N THR A 86 0.15 14.07 -6.01
CA THR A 86 1.20 13.07 -6.24
C THR A 86 1.97 12.84 -4.94
N GLY A 87 2.46 11.63 -4.72
CA GLY A 87 3.16 11.24 -3.50
C GLY A 87 2.26 11.04 -2.28
N ALA A 88 0.95 10.84 -2.48
CA ALA A 88 -0.03 10.65 -1.41
C ALA A 88 -0.44 9.19 -1.23
N PHE A 89 -1.04 8.91 -0.08
CA PHE A 89 -1.68 7.64 0.25
C PHE A 89 -3.19 7.85 0.40
N PHE A 90 -3.97 6.91 -0.12
CA PHE A 90 -5.43 6.96 -0.08
C PHE A 90 -6.00 5.74 0.63
N GLU A 91 -6.96 6.00 1.51
CA GLU A 91 -7.76 4.99 2.21
C GLU A 91 -9.21 5.47 2.27
N ASP A 92 -10.15 4.55 2.03
CA ASP A 92 -11.59 4.82 2.05
C ASP A 92 -11.99 6.10 1.29
N PHE A 93 -11.51 6.21 0.04
CA PHE A 93 -11.74 7.33 -0.87
C PHE A 93 -11.18 8.69 -0.43
N LYS A 94 -10.33 8.73 0.60
CA LYS A 94 -9.76 9.97 1.14
C LYS A 94 -8.24 9.89 1.16
N GLU A 95 -7.60 11.04 1.01
CA GLU A 95 -6.17 11.16 1.33
C GLU A 95 -5.98 10.89 2.82
N SER A 96 -4.96 10.10 3.15
CA SER A 96 -4.67 9.64 4.50
C SER A 96 -3.18 9.68 4.78
N SER A 97 -2.84 9.45 6.04
CA SER A 97 -1.47 9.38 6.53
C SER A 97 -0.77 8.09 6.04
N PHE A 98 0.54 8.19 5.80
CA PHE A 98 1.40 7.01 5.58
C PHE A 98 1.76 6.27 6.88
N VAL A 99 1.51 6.90 8.03
CA VAL A 99 1.67 6.34 9.39
C VAL A 99 0.33 5.97 9.99
#